data_AF-A0A7S2FCU1-F1
#
_entry.id   AF-A0A7S2FCU1-F1
#
_cell.length_a   1.000
_cell.length_b   1.000
_cell.length_c   1.000
_cell.angle_alpha   90.00
_cell.angle_beta   90.00
_cell.angle_gamma   90.00
#
_symmetry.space_group_name_H-M   'P 1'
#
loop_
_entity.id
_entity.type
_entity.pdbx_description
1 polymer ?
#
loop_
_entity_poly.entity_id
_entity_poly.type
_entity_poly.pdbx_seq_one_letter_code
_entity_poly.pdbx_strand_id
1 'polypeptide(L)'
;EGQAMAATSISSNPNPEERIAARRKRAEAKLRLEKEEAEGKKAKRDEVPEEVSAGKQQVGVSTAVLERIRTETWDELTDIRVRFDEQENQRRIIEENNRLDRYEALQIEAVTSGRKNAAIEMKWADLLNMDIPQELNEQLQIQKNACQQIIESKDRRIRDFQTELKNKDEEYIKMLKQQSADITNLIVKMREQYHTLRRHYDQQLEEIERAFEKE
;
A
#
# COMPACT_ATOMS: atom_id res chain seq x y z
N GLU A 1 -61.26 7.88 68.46
CA GLU A 1 -60.20 7.01 68.98
C GLU A 1 -59.03 7.05 68.01
N GLY A 2 -57.89 7.54 68.48
CA GLY A 2 -56.71 7.78 67.66
C GLY A 2 -55.60 6.78 67.93
N GLN A 3 -54.67 6.76 66.97
CA GLN A 3 -53.30 6.27 67.04
C GLN A 3 -53.08 4.75 67.26
N ALA A 4 -52.53 4.07 66.25
CA ALA A 4 -51.08 3.84 66.19
C ALA A 4 -50.67 2.98 64.97
N MET A 5 -49.76 3.56 64.18
CA MET A 5 -48.56 2.98 63.56
C MET A 5 -48.59 1.63 62.81
N ALA A 6 -48.21 1.69 61.53
CA ALA A 6 -47.21 0.80 60.91
C ALA A 6 -46.62 1.53 59.69
N ALA A 7 -45.55 2.31 59.89
CA ALA A 7 -44.18 1.88 59.66
C ALA A 7 -43.83 1.80 58.16
N THR A 8 -43.29 2.92 57.69
CA THR A 8 -42.54 3.08 56.44
C THR A 8 -41.34 2.11 56.43
N SER A 9 -41.46 1.00 55.70
CA SER A 9 -40.33 0.11 55.41
C SER A 9 -39.84 0.37 53.99
N ILE A 10 -38.92 1.34 53.86
CA ILE A 10 -38.07 1.52 52.69
C ILE A 10 -37.03 0.38 52.72
N SER A 11 -37.34 -0.74 52.08
CA SER A 11 -36.33 -1.73 51.70
C SER A 11 -36.84 -2.57 50.52
N SER A 12 -36.67 -2.08 49.30
CA SER A 12 -36.62 -2.95 48.13
C SER A 12 -35.44 -2.53 47.26
N ASN A 13 -34.24 -2.94 47.68
CA ASN A 13 -33.17 -3.12 46.71
C ASN A 13 -33.69 -4.16 45.70
N PRO A 14 -33.94 -3.81 44.43
CA PRO A 14 -34.50 -4.75 43.48
C PRO A 14 -33.55 -5.94 43.35
N ASN A 15 -34.10 -7.15 43.54
CA ASN A 15 -33.37 -8.41 43.54
C ASN A 15 -32.50 -8.46 42.26
N PRO A 16 -31.22 -8.88 42.30
CA PRO A 16 -30.36 -8.87 41.11
C PRO A 16 -30.98 -9.54 39.88
N GLU A 17 -31.81 -10.56 40.07
CA GLU A 17 -32.55 -11.23 38.99
C GLU A 17 -33.58 -10.33 38.31
N GLU A 18 -34.33 -9.51 39.05
CA GLU A 18 -35.30 -8.57 38.47
C GLU A 18 -34.60 -7.46 37.67
N ARG A 19 -33.43 -7.02 38.14
CA ARG A 19 -32.59 -6.06 37.41
C ARG A 19 -32.06 -6.66 36.11
N ILE A 20 -31.67 -7.94 36.12
CA ILE A 20 -31.21 -8.68 34.94
C ILE A 20 -32.37 -8.88 33.97
N ALA A 21 -33.56 -9.27 34.44
CA ALA A 21 -34.76 -9.42 33.62
C ALA A 21 -35.17 -8.08 32.97
N ALA A 22 -35.17 -6.98 33.73
CA ALA A 22 -35.46 -5.65 33.20
C ALA A 22 -34.40 -5.13 32.21
N ARG A 23 -33.14 -5.56 32.36
CA ARG A 23 -32.09 -5.28 31.36
C ARG A 23 -32.26 -6.12 30.09
N ARG A 24 -32.56 -7.42 30.22
CA ARG A 24 -32.86 -8.30 29.08
C ARG A 24 -34.05 -7.80 28.27
N LYS A 25 -35.14 -7.43 28.94
CA LYS A 25 -36.34 -6.89 28.28
C LYS A 25 -36.06 -5.59 27.53
N ARG A 26 -35.19 -4.72 28.06
CA ARG A 26 -34.74 -3.50 27.38
C ARG A 26 -33.83 -3.79 26.19
N ALA A 27 -32.92 -4.76 26.32
CA ALA A 27 -32.05 -5.18 25.23
C ALA A 27 -32.86 -5.83 24.09
N GLU A 28 -33.82 -6.69 24.41
CA GLU A 28 -34.74 -7.30 23.44
C GLU A 28 -35.63 -6.26 22.75
N ALA A 29 -36.16 -5.29 23.48
CA ALA A 29 -36.95 -4.20 22.89
C ALA A 29 -36.10 -3.34 21.94
N LYS A 30 -34.84 -3.05 22.31
CA LYS A 30 -33.92 -2.30 21.46
C LYS A 30 -33.56 -3.10 20.20
N LEU A 31 -33.24 -4.38 20.34
CA LEU A 31 -32.94 -5.28 19.21
C LEU A 31 -34.15 -5.44 18.28
N ARG A 32 -35.37 -5.45 18.82
CA ARG A 32 -36.60 -5.53 18.02
C ARG A 32 -36.84 -4.25 17.23
N LEU A 33 -36.63 -3.08 17.84
CA LEU A 33 -36.71 -1.79 17.16
C LEU A 33 -35.64 -1.67 16.06
N GLU A 34 -34.41 -2.08 16.35
CA GLU A 34 -33.29 -2.06 15.39
C GLU A 34 -33.54 -3.03 14.22
N LYS A 35 -34.17 -4.19 14.49
CA LYS A 35 -34.67 -5.10 13.45
C LYS A 35 -35.84 -4.53 12.66
N GLU A 36 -36.81 -3.89 13.32
CA GLU A 36 -37.96 -3.26 12.63
C GLU A 36 -37.50 -2.07 11.75
N GLU A 37 -36.46 -1.36 12.17
CA GLU A 37 -35.82 -0.26 11.43
C GLU A 37 -34.95 -0.79 10.28
N ALA A 38 -34.17 -1.87 10.50
CA ALA A 38 -33.40 -2.55 9.46
C ALA A 38 -34.26 -3.30 8.43
N GLU A 39 -35.41 -3.83 8.86
CA GLU A 39 -36.43 -4.45 7.98
C GLU A 39 -37.27 -3.41 7.23
N GLY A 40 -37.07 -2.11 7.47
CA GLY A 40 -37.70 -1.04 6.71
C GLY A 40 -39.23 -1.14 6.65
N LYS A 41 -39.88 -1.64 7.71
CA LYS A 41 -41.35 -1.71 7.78
C LYS A 41 -41.95 -0.33 8.04
N LYS A 42 -41.79 0.57 7.07
CA LYS A 42 -42.74 1.66 6.87
C LYS A 42 -44.09 1.01 6.60
N ALA A 43 -45.12 1.41 7.33
CA ALA A 43 -46.49 1.06 7.00
C ALA A 43 -46.69 1.38 5.51
N LYS A 44 -46.94 0.34 4.68
CA LYS A 44 -47.36 0.52 3.29
C LYS A 44 -48.64 1.34 3.32
N ARG A 45 -48.52 2.64 3.08
CA ARG A 45 -49.58 3.38 2.41
C ARG A 45 -49.68 2.70 1.05
N ASP A 46 -50.86 2.18 0.70
CA ASP A 46 -51.15 1.75 -0.66
C ASP A 46 -51.09 3.00 -1.56
N GLU A 47 -49.89 3.34 -1.97
CA GLU A 47 -49.66 4.19 -3.14
C GLU A 47 -50.10 3.33 -4.33
N VAL A 48 -51.21 3.74 -4.94
CA VAL A 48 -51.61 3.28 -6.27
C VAL A 48 -50.36 3.39 -7.16
N PRO A 49 -49.92 2.32 -7.85
CA PRO A 49 -48.76 2.41 -8.72
C PRO A 49 -49.09 3.47 -9.78
N GLU A 50 -48.46 4.64 -9.68
CA GLU A 50 -48.51 5.63 -10.73
C GLU A 50 -47.90 4.94 -11.96
N GLU A 51 -48.69 4.73 -13.02
CA GLU A 51 -48.21 4.11 -14.25
C GLU A 51 -47.02 4.95 -14.75
N VAL A 52 -45.82 4.40 -14.60
CA VAL A 52 -44.60 5.13 -14.92
C VAL A 52 -44.58 5.31 -16.42
N SER A 53 -44.75 6.56 -16.87
CA SER A 53 -44.53 7.05 -18.24
C SER A 53 -43.37 6.32 -18.92
N ALA A 54 -43.54 5.96 -20.20
CA ALA A 54 -42.50 5.28 -20.97
C ALA A 54 -41.18 6.07 -20.99
N GLY A 55 -41.26 7.41 -21.06
CA GLY A 55 -40.11 8.30 -20.92
C GLY A 55 -39.45 8.20 -19.54
N LYS A 56 -40.22 8.20 -18.45
CA LYS A 56 -39.68 8.00 -17.08
C LYS A 56 -39.01 6.63 -16.91
N GLN A 57 -39.56 5.57 -17.50
CA GLN A 57 -38.92 4.24 -17.48
C GLN A 57 -37.60 4.25 -18.25
N GLN A 58 -37.57 4.88 -19.44
CA GLN A 58 -36.36 5.01 -20.25
C GLN A 58 -35.25 5.79 -19.54
N VAL A 59 -35.57 6.83 -18.78
CA VAL A 59 -34.59 7.56 -17.94
C VAL A 59 -33.92 6.63 -16.93
N GLY A 60 -34.70 5.76 -16.27
CA GLY A 60 -34.17 4.77 -15.32
C GLY A 60 -33.22 3.77 -15.99
N VAL A 61 -33.62 3.23 -17.14
CA VAL A 61 -32.78 2.31 -17.94
C VAL A 61 -31.50 3.00 -18.37
N SER A 62 -31.60 4.21 -18.93
CA SER A 62 -30.47 4.97 -19.45
C SER A 62 -29.47 5.33 -18.36
N THR A 63 -29.97 5.69 -17.17
CA THR A 63 -29.12 5.96 -16.00
C THR A 63 -28.34 4.72 -15.57
N ALA A 64 -28.99 3.55 -15.54
CA ALA A 64 -28.32 2.29 -15.19
C ALA A 64 -27.24 1.90 -16.21
N VAL A 65 -27.52 2.10 -17.51
CA VAL A 65 -26.55 1.86 -18.58
C VAL A 65 -25.34 2.79 -18.45
N LEU A 66 -25.56 4.08 -18.22
CA LEU A 66 -24.49 5.07 -18.06
C LEU A 66 -23.62 4.78 -16.83
N GLU A 67 -24.21 4.42 -15.69
CA GLU A 67 -23.45 4.04 -14.50
C GLU A 67 -22.62 2.76 -14.72
N ARG A 68 -23.16 1.78 -15.45
CA ARG A 68 -22.40 0.58 -15.82
C ARG A 68 -21.16 0.93 -16.66
N ILE A 69 -21.36 1.70 -17.74
CA ILE A 69 -20.28 2.13 -18.64
C ILE A 69 -19.25 2.98 -17.90
N ARG A 70 -19.72 3.89 -17.04
CA ARG A 70 -18.86 4.68 -16.17
C ARG A 70 -17.99 3.77 -15.30
N THR A 71 -18.60 2.81 -14.61
CA THR A 71 -17.85 1.90 -13.73
C THR A 71 -16.81 1.09 -14.52
N GLU A 72 -17.21 0.50 -15.66
CA GLU A 72 -16.31 -0.26 -16.54
C GLU A 72 -15.12 0.58 -17.02
N THR A 73 -15.36 1.83 -17.43
CA THR A 73 -14.28 2.75 -17.83
C THR A 73 -13.34 3.08 -16.68
N TRP A 74 -13.86 3.38 -15.49
CA TRP A 74 -13.03 3.63 -14.31
C TRP A 74 -12.22 2.40 -13.87
N ASP A 75 -12.78 1.20 -13.99
CA ASP A 75 -12.08 -0.05 -13.65
C ASP A 75 -10.90 -0.31 -14.58
N GLU A 76 -11.06 -0.09 -15.88
CA GLU A 76 -9.97 -0.19 -16.87
C GLU A 76 -8.82 0.81 -16.58
N LEU A 77 -9.14 2.06 -16.23
CA LEU A 77 -8.14 3.07 -15.84
C LEU A 77 -7.43 2.67 -14.55
N THR A 78 -8.18 2.12 -13.60
CA THR A 78 -7.65 1.66 -12.32
C THR A 78 -6.73 0.47 -12.50
N ASP A 79 -7.07 -0.50 -13.36
CA ASP A 79 -6.21 -1.65 -13.68
C ASP A 79 -4.86 -1.19 -14.26
N ILE A 80 -4.88 -0.25 -15.22
CA ILE A 80 -3.65 0.32 -15.78
C ILE A 80 -2.78 0.93 -14.66
N ARG A 81 -3.39 1.73 -13.78
CA ARG A 81 -2.67 2.36 -12.67
C ARG A 81 -2.10 1.34 -11.68
N VAL A 82 -2.90 0.35 -11.27
CA VAL A 82 -2.48 -0.70 -10.32
C VAL A 82 -1.31 -1.50 -10.89
N ARG A 83 -1.33 -1.82 -12.19
CA ARG A 83 -0.21 -2.50 -12.85
C ARG A 83 1.07 -1.67 -12.81
N PHE A 84 1.00 -0.37 -13.06
CA PHE A 84 2.16 0.51 -12.95
C PHE A 84 2.68 0.62 -11.51
N ASP A 85 1.77 0.78 -10.55
CA ASP A 85 2.13 0.83 -9.14
C ASP A 85 2.80 -0.47 -8.68
N GLU A 86 2.32 -1.63 -9.14
CA GLU A 86 2.94 -2.93 -8.86
C GLU A 86 4.34 -3.05 -9.47
N GLN A 87 4.54 -2.63 -10.73
CA GLN A 87 5.86 -2.64 -11.36
C GLN A 87 6.86 -1.74 -10.62
N GLU A 88 6.44 -0.54 -10.22
CA GLU A 88 7.27 0.37 -9.42
C GLU A 88 7.56 -0.21 -8.03
N ASN A 89 6.59 -0.87 -7.40
CA ASN A 89 6.80 -1.56 -6.14
C ASN A 89 7.85 -2.68 -6.25
N GLN A 90 7.77 -3.52 -7.29
CA GLN A 90 8.77 -4.54 -7.56
C GLN A 90 10.16 -3.94 -7.79
N ARG A 91 10.25 -2.83 -8.53
CA ARG A 91 11.51 -2.09 -8.71
C ARG A 91 12.10 -1.64 -7.37
N ARG A 92 11.27 -1.08 -6.48
CA ARG A 92 11.70 -0.63 -5.15
C ARG A 92 12.21 -1.78 -4.28
N ILE A 93 11.55 -2.93 -4.33
CA ILE A 93 11.99 -4.14 -3.60
C ILE A 93 13.38 -4.58 -4.09
N ILE A 94 13.58 -4.67 -5.40
CA ILE A 94 14.88 -5.04 -5.99
C ILE A 94 15.95 -4.02 -5.61
N GLU A 95 15.64 -2.73 -5.68
CA GLU A 95 16.56 -1.65 -5.33
C GLU A 95 16.97 -1.69 -3.85
N GLU A 96 16.03 -1.98 -2.96
CA GLU A 96 16.28 -2.13 -1.53
C GLU A 96 17.14 -3.36 -1.23
N ASN A 97 16.87 -4.50 -1.87
CA ASN A 97 17.70 -5.70 -1.72
C ASN A 97 19.14 -5.44 -2.17
N ASN A 98 19.32 -4.84 -3.35
CA ASN A 98 20.65 -4.46 -3.84
C ASN A 98 21.35 -3.49 -2.87
N ARG A 99 20.60 -2.60 -2.21
CA ARG A 99 21.14 -1.71 -1.18
C ARG A 99 21.65 -2.47 0.03
N LEU A 100 20.89 -3.44 0.52
CA LEU A 100 21.30 -4.28 1.64
C LEU A 100 22.55 -5.08 1.30
N ASP A 101 22.61 -5.68 0.11
CA ASP A 101 23.78 -6.43 -0.37
C ASP A 101 25.05 -5.56 -0.39
N ARG A 102 24.94 -4.30 -0.85
CA ARG A 102 26.05 -3.32 -0.80
C ARG A 102 26.52 -3.06 0.62
N TYR A 103 25.58 -2.87 1.55
CA TYR A 103 25.90 -2.61 2.96
C TYR A 103 26.60 -3.82 3.59
N GLU A 104 26.11 -5.02 3.35
CA GLU A 104 26.72 -6.25 3.83
C GLU A 104 28.14 -6.41 3.28
N ALA A 105 28.33 -6.21 1.97
CA ALA A 105 29.64 -6.29 1.33
C ALA A 105 30.65 -5.28 1.91
N LEU A 106 30.21 -4.06 2.24
CA LEU A 106 31.02 -3.05 2.92
C LEU A 106 31.38 -3.45 4.34
N GLN A 107 30.42 -4.00 5.09
CA GLN A 107 30.65 -4.46 6.45
C GLN A 107 31.65 -5.60 6.48
N ILE A 108 31.52 -6.58 5.57
CA ILE A 108 32.47 -7.68 5.41
C ILE A 108 33.86 -7.12 5.09
N GLU A 109 33.98 -6.18 4.17
CA GLU A 109 35.27 -5.55 3.82
C GLU A 109 35.88 -4.81 5.02
N ALA A 110 35.07 -4.04 5.76
CA ALA A 110 35.53 -3.30 6.93
C ALA A 110 36.06 -4.23 8.03
N VAL A 111 35.32 -5.29 8.36
CA VAL A 111 35.75 -6.29 9.35
C VAL A 111 37.00 -7.03 8.88
N THR A 112 37.03 -7.47 7.62
CA THR A 112 38.15 -8.25 7.06
C THR A 112 39.42 -7.41 6.95
N SER A 113 39.33 -6.20 6.40
CA SER A 113 40.44 -5.27 6.33
C SER A 113 40.90 -4.84 7.72
N GLY A 114 39.98 -4.64 8.68
CA GLY A 114 40.31 -4.29 10.06
C GLY A 114 41.14 -5.38 10.75
N ARG A 115 40.72 -6.66 10.61
CA ARG A 115 41.49 -7.81 11.13
C ARG A 115 42.87 -7.92 10.52
N LYS A 116 42.99 -7.75 9.19
CA LYS A 116 44.29 -7.79 8.50
C LYS A 116 45.19 -6.63 8.93
N ASN A 117 44.65 -5.42 9.06
CA ASN A 117 45.40 -4.26 9.56
C ASN A 117 45.92 -4.50 10.98
N ALA A 118 45.08 -5.00 11.89
CA ALA A 118 45.51 -5.31 13.26
C ALA A 118 46.64 -6.36 13.30
N ALA A 119 46.57 -7.39 12.45
CA ALA A 119 47.64 -8.38 12.35
C ALA A 119 48.97 -7.78 11.84
N ILE A 120 48.91 -6.83 10.89
CA ILE A 120 50.08 -6.09 10.42
C ILE A 120 50.64 -5.22 11.54
N GLU A 121 49.77 -4.49 12.25
CA GLU A 121 50.11 -3.60 13.37
C GLU A 121 50.88 -4.34 14.46
N MET A 122 50.38 -5.51 14.88
CA MET A 122 50.99 -6.32 15.93
C MET A 122 52.41 -6.79 15.60
N LYS A 123 52.71 -7.04 14.33
CA LYS A 123 54.02 -7.53 13.89
C LYS A 123 55.11 -6.45 13.91
N TRP A 124 54.78 -5.16 13.97
CA TRP A 124 55.82 -4.11 13.97
C TRP A 124 56.76 -4.22 15.16
N ALA A 125 56.24 -4.51 16.36
CA ALA A 125 57.06 -4.66 17.55
C ALA A 125 58.10 -5.77 17.41
N ASP A 126 57.74 -6.90 16.79
CA ASP A 126 58.66 -8.01 16.54
C ASP A 126 59.76 -7.63 15.55
N LEU A 127 59.39 -6.92 14.47
CA LEU A 127 60.33 -6.47 13.44
C LEU A 127 61.37 -5.49 13.96
N LEU A 128 60.98 -4.61 14.89
CA LEU A 128 61.92 -3.65 15.50
C LEU A 128 63.00 -4.33 16.33
N ASN A 129 62.74 -5.55 16.82
CA ASN A 129 63.68 -6.33 17.64
C ASN A 129 64.50 -7.34 16.82
N MET A 130 64.42 -7.33 15.49
CA MET A 130 65.18 -8.24 14.62
C MET A 130 66.59 -7.71 14.34
N ASP A 131 67.61 -8.49 14.74
CA ASP A 131 69.02 -8.12 14.59
C ASP A 131 69.63 -8.54 13.24
N ILE A 132 69.02 -9.51 12.54
CA ILE A 132 69.54 -10.06 11.28
C ILE A 132 68.92 -9.30 10.08
N PRO A 133 69.71 -8.52 9.31
CA PRO A 133 69.16 -7.67 8.25
C PRO A 133 68.47 -8.43 7.11
N GLN A 134 68.95 -9.63 6.76
CA GLN A 134 68.35 -10.45 5.72
C GLN A 134 66.95 -10.91 6.12
N GLU A 135 66.81 -11.44 7.34
CA GLU A 135 65.52 -11.90 7.91
C GLU A 135 64.54 -10.73 8.08
N LEU A 136 65.02 -9.58 8.56
CA LEU A 136 64.20 -8.37 8.65
C LEU A 136 63.67 -7.95 7.28
N ASN A 137 64.51 -7.94 6.25
CA ASN A 137 64.07 -7.59 4.90
C ASN A 137 63.01 -8.57 4.37
N GLU A 138 63.17 -9.88 4.57
CA GLU A 138 62.16 -10.88 4.18
C GLU A 138 60.82 -10.61 4.86
N GLN A 139 60.82 -10.35 6.17
CA GLN A 139 59.58 -10.07 6.90
C GLN A 139 58.95 -8.73 6.50
N LEU A 140 59.76 -7.70 6.19
CA LEU A 140 59.25 -6.44 5.64
C LEU A 140 58.59 -6.63 4.27
N GLN A 141 59.12 -7.52 3.41
CA GLN A 141 58.44 -7.85 2.15
C GLN A 141 57.11 -8.56 2.40
N ILE A 142 57.03 -9.46 3.39
CA ILE A 142 55.77 -10.11 3.77
C ILE A 142 54.74 -9.08 4.23
N GLN A 143 55.13 -8.14 5.10
CA GLN A 143 54.25 -7.07 5.59
C GLN A 143 53.81 -6.13 4.47
N LYS A 144 54.73 -5.77 3.56
CA LYS A 144 54.41 -4.97 2.38
C LYS A 144 53.38 -5.67 1.48
N ASN A 145 53.55 -6.97 1.24
CA ASN A 145 52.60 -7.76 0.46
C ASN A 145 51.24 -7.85 1.17
N ALA A 146 51.21 -7.98 2.49
CA ALA A 146 49.96 -7.97 3.26
C ALA A 146 49.22 -6.62 3.15
N CYS A 147 49.93 -5.49 3.26
CA CYS A 147 49.37 -4.16 3.01
C CYS A 147 48.82 -4.03 1.58
N GLN A 148 49.58 -4.51 0.59
CA GLN A 148 49.20 -4.47 -0.80
C GLN A 148 47.89 -5.24 -1.06
N GLN A 149 47.72 -6.43 -0.48
CA GLN A 149 46.48 -7.20 -0.59
C GLN A 149 45.26 -6.48 0.01
N ILE A 150 45.45 -5.68 1.06
CA ILE A 150 44.36 -4.86 1.65
C ILE A 150 43.97 -3.74 0.69
N ILE A 151 44.95 -3.07 0.09
CA ILE A 151 44.73 -2.02 -0.90
C ILE A 151 43.98 -2.60 -2.11
N GLU A 152 44.44 -3.74 -2.64
CA GLU A 152 43.80 -4.41 -3.78
C GLU A 152 42.34 -4.81 -3.50
N SER A 153 42.05 -5.26 -2.28
CA SER A 153 40.67 -5.57 -1.85
C SER A 153 39.78 -4.32 -1.87
N LYS A 154 40.29 -3.20 -1.36
CA LYS A 154 39.59 -1.91 -1.38
C LYS A 154 39.42 -1.37 -2.80
N ASP A 155 40.46 -1.45 -3.63
CA ASP A 155 40.41 -1.03 -5.04
C ASP A 155 39.44 -1.88 -5.86
N ARG A 156 39.31 -3.16 -5.53
CA ARG A 156 38.26 -4.01 -6.11
C ARG A 156 36.88 -3.50 -5.71
N ARG A 157 36.65 -3.23 -4.42
CA ARG A 157 35.38 -2.70 -3.92
C ARG A 157 35.03 -1.35 -4.56
N ILE A 158 36.01 -0.47 -4.76
CA ILE A 158 35.84 0.81 -5.45
C ILE A 158 35.39 0.58 -6.90
N ARG A 159 36.03 -0.35 -7.63
CA ARG A 159 35.65 -0.69 -9.01
C ARG A 159 34.24 -1.27 -9.10
N ASP A 160 33.85 -2.11 -8.14
CA ASP A 160 32.50 -2.65 -8.06
C ASP A 160 31.48 -1.49 -7.94
N PHE A 161 31.70 -0.55 -7.02
CA PHE A 161 30.84 0.62 -6.87
C PHE A 161 30.81 1.56 -8.08
N GLN A 162 31.96 1.75 -8.75
CA GLN A 162 32.00 2.55 -9.98
C GLN A 162 31.20 1.91 -11.10
N THR A 163 31.26 0.57 -11.22
CA THR A 163 30.47 -0.18 -12.21
C THR A 163 28.99 -0.07 -11.89
N GLU A 164 28.65 -0.22 -10.62
CA GLU A 164 27.26 -0.10 -10.17
C GLU A 164 26.69 1.30 -10.38
N LEU A 165 27.47 2.36 -10.13
CA LEU A 165 27.05 3.73 -10.39
C LEU A 165 26.71 3.94 -11.87
N LYS A 166 27.55 3.43 -12.77
CA LYS A 166 27.28 3.46 -14.22
C LYS A 166 26.00 2.70 -14.57
N ASN A 167 25.83 1.50 -14.03
CA ASN A 167 24.62 0.71 -14.25
C ASN A 167 23.37 1.45 -13.75
N LYS A 168 23.48 2.15 -12.62
CA LYS A 168 22.40 2.99 -12.07
C LYS A 168 22.07 4.18 -12.95
N ASP A 169 23.08 4.84 -13.53
CA ASP A 169 22.85 5.92 -14.49
C ASP A 169 22.11 5.41 -15.74
N GLU A 170 22.51 4.25 -16.27
CA GLU A 170 21.85 3.61 -17.40
C GLU A 170 20.40 3.18 -17.07
N GLU A 171 20.21 2.55 -15.90
CA GLU A 171 18.90 2.15 -15.39
C GLU A 171 17.99 3.36 -15.21
N TYR A 172 18.51 4.47 -14.67
CA TYR A 172 17.76 5.71 -14.47
C TYR A 172 17.28 6.30 -15.79
N ILE A 173 18.13 6.36 -16.81
CA ILE A 173 17.75 6.83 -18.15
C ILE A 173 16.66 5.93 -18.74
N LYS A 174 16.80 4.61 -18.59
CA LYS A 174 15.79 3.65 -19.07
C LYS A 174 14.46 3.86 -18.35
N MET A 175 14.48 4.04 -17.03
CA MET A 175 13.31 4.30 -16.21
C MET A 175 12.61 5.60 -16.64
N LEU A 176 13.34 6.70 -16.85
CA LEU A 176 12.74 7.95 -17.32
C LEU A 176 12.04 7.80 -18.67
N LYS A 177 12.65 7.04 -19.61
CA LYS A 177 12.02 6.74 -20.90
C LYS A 177 10.75 5.92 -20.73
N GLN A 178 10.77 4.92 -19.86
CA GLN A 178 9.62 4.07 -19.58
C GLN A 178 8.49 4.90 -18.95
N GLN A 179 8.78 5.70 -17.92
CA GLN A 179 7.80 6.59 -17.28
C GLN A 179 7.18 7.57 -18.27
N SER A 180 7.98 8.15 -19.16
CA SER A 180 7.47 9.03 -20.21
C SER A 180 6.51 8.29 -21.16
N ALA A 181 6.82 7.04 -21.52
CA ALA A 181 5.95 6.22 -22.37
C ALA A 181 4.65 5.84 -21.64
N ASP A 182 4.74 5.47 -20.37
CA ASP A 182 3.60 5.06 -19.54
C ASP A 182 2.63 6.22 -19.31
N ILE A 183 3.14 7.41 -18.98
CA ILE A 183 2.33 8.64 -18.86
C ILE A 183 1.63 8.96 -20.18
N THR A 184 2.35 8.83 -21.31
CA THR A 184 1.77 9.06 -22.63
C THR A 184 0.63 8.08 -22.91
N ASN A 185 0.83 6.79 -22.60
CA ASN A 185 -0.18 5.75 -22.76
C ASN A 185 -1.43 6.04 -21.91
N LEU A 186 -1.23 6.37 -20.63
CA LEU A 186 -2.32 6.72 -19.72
C LEU A 186 -3.14 7.90 -20.26
N ILE A 187 -2.49 8.96 -20.76
CA ILE A 187 -3.18 10.12 -21.36
C ILE A 187 -4.00 9.72 -22.58
N VAL A 188 -3.45 8.88 -23.47
CA VAL A 188 -4.18 8.39 -24.65
C VAL A 188 -5.42 7.60 -24.23
N LYS A 189 -5.28 6.69 -23.25
CA LYS A 189 -6.38 5.88 -22.74
C LYS A 189 -7.46 6.72 -22.06
N MET A 190 -7.07 7.70 -21.26
CA MET A 190 -8.02 8.65 -20.65
C MET A 190 -8.81 9.42 -21.71
N ARG A 191 -8.16 9.84 -22.82
CA ARG A 191 -8.86 10.53 -23.92
C ARG A 191 -9.83 9.60 -24.66
N GLU A 192 -9.41 8.37 -24.97
CA GLU A 192 -10.27 7.36 -25.59
C GLU A 192 -11.52 7.12 -24.74
N GLN A 193 -11.35 6.90 -23.43
CA GLN A 193 -12.48 6.69 -22.52
C GLN A 193 -13.38 7.91 -22.40
N TYR A 194 -12.83 9.13 -22.35
CA TYR A 194 -13.64 10.35 -22.35
C TYR A 194 -14.53 10.45 -23.60
N HIS A 195 -13.98 10.16 -24.79
CA HIS A 195 -14.76 10.18 -26.03
C HIS A 195 -15.82 9.07 -26.08
N THR A 196 -15.50 7.87 -25.61
CA THR A 196 -16.45 6.76 -25.49
C THR A 196 -17.59 7.12 -24.56
N LEU A 197 -17.28 7.61 -23.36
CA LEU A 197 -18.27 8.00 -22.37
C LEU A 197 -19.17 9.12 -22.91
N ARG A 198 -18.60 10.14 -23.55
CA ARG A 198 -19.37 11.22 -24.19
C ARG A 198 -20.35 10.68 -25.24
N ARG A 199 -19.90 9.79 -26.12
CA ARG A 199 -20.75 9.16 -27.14
C ARG A 199 -21.91 8.40 -26.50
N HIS A 200 -21.67 7.67 -25.42
CA HIS A 200 -22.73 6.97 -24.70
C HIS A 200 -23.71 7.91 -24.04
N TYR A 201 -23.25 9.00 -23.41
CA TYR A 201 -24.16 10.04 -22.90
C TYR A 201 -25.04 10.62 -24.01
N ASP A 202 -24.47 10.97 -25.17
CA ASP A 202 -25.24 11.49 -26.31
C ASP A 202 -26.29 10.48 -26.81
N GLN A 203 -25.92 9.20 -26.93
CA GLN A 203 -26.84 8.12 -27.35
C GLN A 203 -27.98 7.90 -26.36
N GLN A 204 -27.67 7.87 -25.07
CA GLN A 204 -28.66 7.64 -24.03
C GLN A 204 -29.62 8.84 -23.89
N LEU A 205 -29.13 10.06 -24.12
CA LEU A 205 -29.99 11.24 -24.20
C LEU A 205 -30.97 11.16 -25.38
N GLU A 206 -30.49 10.76 -26.56
CA GLU A 206 -31.34 10.57 -27.75
C GLU A 206 -32.40 9.47 -27.54
N GLU A 207 -32.06 8.38 -26.85
CA GLU A 207 -33.02 7.33 -26.49
C GLU A 207 -34.10 7.83 -25.53
N ILE A 208 -33.73 8.66 -24.54
CA ILE A 208 -34.68 9.32 -23.63
C ILE A 208 -35.61 10.24 -24.41
N GLU A 209 -35.07 11.13 -25.25
CA GLU A 209 -35.86 12.07 -26.06
C GLU A 209 -36.87 11.32 -26.93
N ARG A 210 -36.42 10.29 -27.67
CA ARG A 210 -37.29 9.45 -28.50
C ARG A 210 -38.38 8.72 -27.71
N ALA A 211 -38.14 8.39 -26.44
CA ALA A 211 -39.14 7.75 -25.59
C ALA A 211 -40.23 8.74 -25.15
N PHE A 212 -39.84 9.99 -24.85
CA PHE A 212 -40.79 11.07 -24.54
C PHE A 212 -41.57 11.56 -25.76
N GLU A 213 -40.96 11.58 -26.95
CA GLU A 213 -41.66 11.97 -28.19
C GLU A 213 -42.74 10.97 -28.63
N LYS A 214 -42.64 9.71 -28.19
CA LYS A 214 -43.58 8.64 -28.52
C LYS A 214 -44.72 8.50 -27.51
N GLU A 215 -44.68 9.27 -26.42
CA GLU A 215 -45.71 9.35 -25.38
C GLU A 215 -46.76 10.41 -25.73
#